data_AF-B4PV46-F1
#
_entry.id   AF-B4PV46-F1
#
_cell.length_a   1.000
_cell.length_b   1.000
_cell.length_c   1.000
_cell.angle_alpha   90.00
_cell.angle_beta   90.00
_cell.angle_gamma   90.00
#
_symmetry.space_group_name_H-M   'P 1'
#
loop_
_entity.id
_entity.type
_entity.pdbx_description
1 polymer ?
#
loop_
_entity_poly.entity_id
_entity_poly.type
_entity_poly.pdbx_seq_one_letter_code
_entity_poly.pdbx_strand_id
1 'polypeptide(L)'
;MAEGDSKFGFKDMEKALETLKLLESHDMQYRKLTVRGLLGRAKRVLTMTKAEEKLKNINAAIGVFEKWLEENGGGASSKNAKTDSEDKVETVPGLGFKDKAAAEATLSILAERDPDYQRLAIKGLIGSSKRVLSGTKNEDKITAIKEGVQVLEDFLEKFEAENRIKDNRAYLPLAVVTKLPDPQEQLATEFLEAYGGSKAKGNYKHLRTMFPKADDTTSWDIVRNRQLSKLLEQIKSEEAKLFDAETGAPTDLHLQLIHWAYSPQPDKLKQYIETLAKKTPEKRKQESSSSASDSSATSQDSDGEDKPKRKKKREE
;
A
#
# COMPACT_ATOMS: atom_id res chain seq x y z
N MET A 1 7.81 52.93 -0.89
CA MET A 1 7.44 52.48 -2.25
C MET A 1 7.74 50.98 -2.33
N ALA A 2 7.00 50.21 -3.12
CA ALA A 2 7.02 48.74 -3.04
C ALA A 2 7.22 48.08 -4.42
N GLU A 3 8.38 48.31 -5.03
CA GLU A 3 8.79 47.65 -6.28
C GLU A 3 9.40 46.28 -5.98
N GLY A 4 8.55 45.37 -5.50
CA GLY A 4 8.87 43.96 -5.26
C GLY A 4 8.58 43.08 -6.48
N ASP A 5 8.90 43.57 -7.67
CA ASP A 5 8.47 42.94 -8.93
C ASP A 5 9.17 41.58 -9.12
N SER A 6 8.40 40.50 -9.00
CA SER A 6 8.95 39.15 -9.09
C SER A 6 9.45 38.91 -10.51
N LYS A 7 10.75 38.60 -10.64
CA LYS A 7 11.45 38.42 -11.93
C LYS A 7 10.79 37.41 -12.87
N PHE A 8 9.94 36.53 -12.33
CA PHE A 8 9.21 35.47 -13.03
C PHE A 8 7.71 35.81 -13.13
N GLY A 9 7.14 35.84 -14.34
CA GLY A 9 5.76 36.29 -14.59
C GLY A 9 5.05 35.57 -15.74
N PHE A 10 3.79 35.93 -15.97
CA PHE A 10 2.89 35.26 -16.94
C PHE A 10 1.80 36.18 -17.53
N LYS A 11 2.06 37.49 -17.66
CA LYS A 11 1.09 38.46 -18.20
C LYS A 11 0.62 38.14 -19.63
N ASP A 12 1.50 37.51 -20.41
CA ASP A 12 1.36 37.14 -21.81
C ASP A 12 2.37 36.04 -22.17
N MET A 13 2.29 35.56 -23.41
CA MET A 13 3.18 34.55 -23.99
C MET A 13 4.67 34.95 -23.89
N GLU A 14 4.99 36.21 -24.16
CA GLU A 14 6.36 36.72 -24.15
C GLU A 14 6.96 36.67 -22.73
N LYS A 15 6.22 37.14 -21.71
CA LYS A 15 6.69 37.07 -20.31
C LYS A 15 6.82 35.63 -19.83
N ALA A 16 5.99 34.70 -20.32
CA ALA A 16 6.15 33.28 -20.01
C ALA A 16 7.44 32.71 -20.62
N LEU A 17 7.76 33.04 -21.87
CA LEU A 17 9.02 32.64 -22.52
C LEU A 17 10.26 33.29 -21.87
N GLU A 18 10.20 34.58 -21.56
CA GLU A 18 11.25 35.28 -20.80
C GLU A 18 11.49 34.60 -19.44
N THR A 19 10.41 34.22 -18.75
CA THR A 19 10.47 33.53 -17.47
C THR A 19 11.10 32.13 -17.58
N LEU A 20 10.81 31.38 -18.65
CA LEU A 20 11.47 30.09 -18.91
C LEU A 20 12.96 30.24 -19.19
N LYS A 21 13.35 31.29 -19.92
CA LYS A 21 14.75 31.64 -20.22
C LYS A 21 15.51 32.08 -18.96
N LEU A 22 14.90 32.94 -18.13
CA LEU A 22 15.44 33.35 -16.84
C LEU A 22 15.59 32.19 -15.84
N LEU A 23 14.90 31.08 -16.07
CA LEU A 23 15.03 29.86 -15.29
C LEU A 23 16.12 28.91 -15.82
N GLU A 24 16.76 29.17 -16.97
CA GLU A 24 17.79 28.27 -17.55
C GLU A 24 19.03 28.12 -16.67
N SER A 25 19.39 29.13 -15.88
CA SER A 25 20.52 29.11 -14.96
C SER A 25 20.26 28.34 -13.64
N HIS A 26 19.09 27.73 -13.48
CA HIS A 26 18.70 26.99 -12.27
C HIS A 26 18.61 25.48 -12.52
N ASP A 27 18.68 24.69 -11.45
CA ASP A 27 18.54 23.25 -11.54
C ASP A 27 17.13 22.83 -12.00
N MET A 28 17.04 21.65 -12.63
CA MET A 28 15.80 21.17 -13.25
C MET A 28 14.65 20.97 -12.25
N GLN A 29 14.89 20.73 -10.96
CA GLN A 29 13.83 20.62 -9.96
C GLN A 29 13.28 21.99 -9.55
N TYR A 30 14.15 22.97 -9.31
CA TYR A 30 13.75 24.35 -9.06
C TYR A 30 12.99 24.95 -10.25
N ARG A 31 13.44 24.69 -11.49
CA ARG A 31 12.73 25.08 -12.71
C ARG A 31 11.32 24.49 -12.74
N LYS A 32 11.18 23.16 -12.58
CA LYS A 32 9.87 22.49 -12.54
C LYS A 32 8.96 23.01 -11.45
N LEU A 33 9.46 23.22 -10.23
CA LEU A 33 8.67 23.71 -9.11
C LEU A 33 8.17 25.14 -9.35
N THR A 34 9.03 26.01 -9.88
CA THR A 34 8.69 27.41 -10.18
C THR A 34 7.67 27.52 -11.31
N VAL A 35 7.85 26.80 -12.42
CA VAL A 35 6.89 26.80 -13.54
C VAL A 35 5.54 26.21 -13.11
N ARG A 36 5.52 25.14 -12.31
CA ARG A 36 4.28 24.60 -11.71
C ARG A 36 3.56 25.63 -10.83
N GLY A 37 4.32 26.39 -10.02
CA GLY A 37 3.77 27.46 -9.19
C GLY A 37 3.19 28.63 -10.00
N LEU A 38 3.86 29.01 -11.08
CA LEU A 38 3.39 30.05 -12.02
C LEU A 38 2.14 29.59 -12.78
N LEU A 39 2.13 28.37 -13.32
CA LEU A 39 0.97 27.77 -14.00
C LEU A 39 -0.27 27.70 -13.09
N GLY A 40 -0.10 27.29 -11.84
CA GLY A 40 -1.17 27.29 -10.84
C GLY A 40 -1.73 28.68 -10.53
N ARG A 41 -0.87 29.71 -10.49
CA ARG A 41 -1.30 31.11 -10.36
C ARG A 41 -2.02 31.59 -11.62
N ALA A 42 -1.49 31.31 -12.81
CA ALA A 42 -2.06 31.70 -14.09
C ALA A 42 -3.49 31.16 -14.26
N LYS A 43 -3.72 29.86 -13.99
CA LYS A 43 -5.06 29.26 -14.05
C LYS A 43 -6.04 29.89 -13.04
N ARG A 44 -5.60 30.28 -11.84
CA ARG A 44 -6.44 31.03 -10.88
C ARG A 44 -6.78 32.43 -11.39
N VAL A 45 -5.79 33.18 -11.90
CA VAL A 45 -6.01 34.54 -12.44
C VAL A 45 -6.94 34.50 -13.66
N LEU A 46 -6.81 33.49 -14.52
CA LEU A 46 -7.74 33.24 -15.65
C LEU A 46 -9.20 33.17 -15.17
N THR A 47 -9.50 32.36 -14.14
CA THR A 47 -10.87 32.23 -13.60
C THR A 47 -11.44 33.51 -12.94
N MET A 48 -10.60 34.51 -12.67
CA MET A 48 -11.01 35.80 -12.10
C MET A 48 -11.03 36.95 -13.13
N THR A 49 -10.53 36.71 -14.34
CA THR A 49 -10.37 37.74 -15.37
C THR A 49 -11.60 37.82 -16.27
N LYS A 50 -12.15 39.03 -16.48
CA LYS A 50 -13.33 39.26 -17.34
C LYS A 50 -13.01 39.95 -18.68
N ALA A 51 -11.80 40.49 -18.84
CA ALA A 51 -11.39 41.16 -20.07
C ALA A 51 -10.89 40.14 -21.10
N GLU A 52 -11.53 40.07 -22.26
CA GLU A 52 -11.31 39.01 -23.27
C GLU A 52 -9.86 38.97 -23.80
N GLU A 53 -9.26 40.14 -24.07
CA GLU A 53 -7.85 40.27 -24.46
C GLU A 53 -6.90 39.68 -23.40
N LYS A 54 -7.15 39.98 -22.11
CA LYS A 54 -6.35 39.45 -21.01
C LYS A 54 -6.54 37.93 -20.84
N LEU A 55 -7.74 37.41 -21.11
CA LEU A 55 -7.99 35.97 -21.15
C LEU A 55 -7.19 35.29 -22.26
N LYS A 56 -7.11 35.87 -23.47
CA LYS A 56 -6.28 35.37 -24.57
C LYS A 56 -4.79 35.34 -24.18
N ASN A 57 -4.28 36.44 -23.61
CA ASN A 57 -2.88 36.55 -23.20
C ASN A 57 -2.50 35.57 -22.07
N ILE A 58 -3.35 35.40 -21.07
CA ILE A 58 -3.13 34.43 -19.97
C ILE A 58 -3.22 32.98 -20.50
N ASN A 59 -4.15 32.66 -21.40
CA ASN A 59 -4.22 31.34 -22.03
C ASN A 59 -2.97 31.01 -22.85
N ALA A 60 -2.41 31.97 -23.59
CA ALA A 60 -1.17 31.79 -24.31
C ALA A 60 0.03 31.56 -23.35
N ALA A 61 0.10 32.30 -22.24
CA ALA A 61 1.09 32.09 -21.18
C ALA A 61 0.96 30.71 -20.50
N ILE A 62 -0.26 30.23 -20.29
CA ILE A 62 -0.56 28.87 -19.79
C ILE A 62 -0.02 27.82 -20.76
N GLY A 63 -0.32 27.93 -22.06
CA GLY A 63 0.13 26.97 -23.07
C GLY A 63 1.66 26.85 -23.17
N VAL A 64 2.39 27.96 -23.02
CA VAL A 64 3.87 27.97 -22.94
C VAL A 64 4.38 27.13 -21.76
N PHE A 65 3.80 27.31 -20.57
CA PHE A 65 4.21 26.55 -19.39
C PHE A 65 3.77 25.08 -19.42
N GLU A 66 2.60 24.77 -19.99
CA GLU A 66 2.14 23.38 -20.12
C GLU A 66 3.03 22.61 -21.10
N LYS A 67 3.29 23.15 -22.30
CA LYS A 67 4.23 22.55 -23.25
C LYS A 67 5.63 22.36 -22.66
N TRP A 68 6.20 23.39 -22.01
CA TRP A 68 7.53 23.26 -21.40
C TRP A 68 7.56 22.19 -20.30
N LEU A 69 6.50 22.10 -19.48
CA LEU A 69 6.38 21.07 -18.46
C LEU A 69 6.14 19.67 -19.06
N GLU A 70 5.52 19.52 -20.21
CA GLU A 70 5.44 18.23 -20.92
C GLU A 70 6.84 17.81 -21.42
N GLU A 71 7.50 18.67 -22.20
CA GLU A 71 8.84 18.43 -22.76
C GLU A 71 9.89 18.09 -21.69
N ASN A 72 9.80 18.70 -20.50
CA ASN A 72 10.79 18.52 -19.45
C ASN A 72 10.39 17.47 -18.40
N GLY A 73 9.27 16.75 -18.54
CA GLY A 73 8.83 15.74 -17.57
C GLY A 73 8.38 16.35 -16.23
N GLY A 74 7.45 17.30 -16.31
CA GLY A 74 6.90 18.07 -15.20
C GLY A 74 5.39 18.39 -15.32
N GLY A 75 4.72 17.96 -16.39
CA GLY A 75 3.30 18.26 -16.68
C GLY A 75 2.31 17.78 -15.61
N ALA A 76 1.02 18.07 -15.79
CA ALA A 76 -0.03 17.66 -14.86
C ALA A 76 -0.01 16.14 -14.57
N SER A 77 0.27 15.35 -15.61
CA SER A 77 0.46 13.88 -15.60
C SER A 77 1.64 13.39 -14.75
N SER A 78 2.46 14.28 -14.18
CA SER A 78 3.57 13.91 -13.27
C SER A 78 3.18 14.02 -11.78
N LYS A 79 1.98 14.52 -11.44
CA LYS A 79 1.50 14.52 -10.03
C LYS A 79 0.77 13.27 -9.58
N ASN A 80 0.34 12.43 -10.53
CA ASN A 80 0.23 10.99 -10.33
C ASN A 80 1.13 10.35 -11.38
N ALA A 81 2.25 9.76 -10.98
CA ALA A 81 2.76 8.65 -11.78
C ALA A 81 1.61 7.62 -11.88
N LYS A 82 1.42 7.00 -13.04
CA LYS A 82 0.54 5.83 -13.11
C LYS A 82 1.12 4.77 -12.17
N THR A 83 0.47 4.55 -11.04
CA THR A 83 0.10 3.17 -10.71
C THR A 83 -0.72 2.70 -11.89
N ASP A 84 -0.30 1.65 -12.59
CA ASP A 84 -1.09 1.14 -13.70
C ASP A 84 -2.51 0.80 -13.24
N SER A 85 -3.47 0.94 -14.15
CA SER A 85 -4.89 0.78 -13.81
C SER A 85 -5.24 -0.60 -13.26
N GLU A 86 -4.35 -1.59 -13.43
CA GLU A 86 -4.44 -2.93 -12.84
C GLU A 86 -4.32 -2.94 -11.30
N ASP A 87 -3.41 -2.13 -10.73
CA ASP A 87 -3.16 -2.12 -9.27
C ASP A 87 -4.12 -1.20 -8.51
N LYS A 88 -5.12 -0.63 -9.19
CA LYS A 88 -6.15 0.20 -8.58
C LYS A 88 -7.14 -0.67 -7.81
N VAL A 89 -6.87 -0.86 -6.52
CA VAL A 89 -7.80 -1.43 -5.54
C VAL A 89 -9.20 -0.78 -5.68
N GLU A 90 -10.21 -1.60 -5.91
CA GLU A 90 -11.61 -1.20 -5.93
C GLU A 90 -12.11 -0.81 -4.53
N THR A 91 -12.95 0.21 -4.44
CA THR A 91 -13.59 0.62 -3.19
C THR A 91 -14.79 -0.24 -2.90
N VAL A 92 -14.93 -0.74 -1.66
CA VAL A 92 -16.13 -1.44 -1.20
C VAL A 92 -17.38 -0.58 -1.47
N PRO A 93 -18.42 -1.11 -2.15
CA PRO A 93 -19.61 -0.34 -2.50
C PRO A 93 -20.43 0.05 -1.26
N GLY A 94 -21.22 1.12 -1.38
CA GLY A 94 -22.13 1.57 -0.33
C GLY A 94 -21.50 2.30 0.86
N LEU A 95 -20.16 2.38 0.97
CA LEU A 95 -19.49 3.15 2.02
C LEU A 95 -19.72 4.66 1.85
N GLY A 96 -20.37 5.29 2.83
CA GLY A 96 -20.59 6.74 2.86
C GLY A 96 -21.88 7.12 3.59
N PHE A 97 -21.93 8.34 4.11
CA PHE A 97 -23.08 8.82 4.87
C PHE A 97 -23.47 10.26 4.52
N LYS A 98 -24.74 10.57 4.73
CA LYS A 98 -25.36 11.90 4.57
C LYS A 98 -26.15 12.34 5.82
N ASP A 99 -26.49 11.37 6.66
CA ASP A 99 -27.35 11.42 7.84
C ASP A 99 -26.95 10.27 8.78
N LYS A 100 -27.62 10.16 9.95
CA LYS A 100 -27.40 9.10 10.93
C LYS A 100 -27.61 7.69 10.37
N ALA A 101 -28.72 7.46 9.67
CA ALA A 101 -29.09 6.13 9.17
C ALA A 101 -28.10 5.60 8.11
N ALA A 102 -27.55 6.48 7.27
CA ALA A 102 -26.51 6.11 6.31
C ALA A 102 -25.15 5.84 6.99
N ALA A 103 -24.87 6.43 8.15
CA ALA A 103 -23.70 6.08 8.97
C ALA A 103 -23.87 4.68 9.60
N GLU A 104 -25.05 4.38 10.15
CA GLU A 104 -25.41 3.04 10.68
C GLU A 104 -25.34 1.96 9.57
N ALA A 105 -25.84 2.26 8.36
CA ALA A 105 -25.70 1.38 7.20
C ALA A 105 -24.23 1.18 6.77
N THR A 106 -23.40 2.24 6.83
CA THR A 106 -21.96 2.13 6.57
C THR A 106 -21.26 1.23 7.60
N LEU A 107 -21.62 1.31 8.88
CA LEU A 107 -21.11 0.39 9.91
C LEU A 107 -21.52 -1.07 9.63
N SER A 108 -22.73 -1.29 9.13
CA SER A 108 -23.20 -2.63 8.73
C SER A 108 -22.40 -3.19 7.54
N ILE A 109 -22.04 -2.38 6.55
CA ILE A 109 -21.20 -2.77 5.40
C ILE A 109 -19.74 -3.09 5.83
N LEU A 110 -19.27 -2.49 6.93
CA LEU A 110 -17.95 -2.72 7.50
C LEU A 110 -17.90 -3.83 8.56
N ALA A 111 -19.05 -4.39 8.97
CA ALA A 111 -19.10 -5.51 9.89
C ALA A 111 -18.29 -6.71 9.37
N GLU A 112 -17.67 -7.47 10.28
CA GLU A 112 -16.86 -8.69 10.00
C GLU A 112 -15.61 -8.53 9.10
N ARG A 113 -15.42 -7.37 8.45
CA ARG A 113 -14.18 -7.03 7.70
C ARG A 113 -12.99 -6.84 8.63
N ASP A 114 -11.77 -6.82 8.06
CA ASP A 114 -10.52 -6.62 8.82
C ASP A 114 -10.61 -5.42 9.80
N PRO A 115 -10.35 -5.58 11.11
CA PRO A 115 -10.47 -4.50 12.09
C PRO A 115 -9.67 -3.23 11.73
N ASP A 116 -8.47 -3.35 11.17
CA ASP A 116 -7.72 -2.18 10.69
C ASP A 116 -8.41 -1.49 9.51
N TYR A 117 -9.07 -2.24 8.62
CA TYR A 117 -9.85 -1.64 7.53
C TYR A 117 -11.10 -0.94 8.04
N GLN A 118 -11.82 -1.50 9.01
CA GLN A 118 -12.95 -0.81 9.66
C GLN A 118 -12.48 0.55 10.22
N ARG A 119 -11.40 0.53 11.02
CA ARG A 119 -10.80 1.72 11.63
C ARG A 119 -10.36 2.76 10.58
N LEU A 120 -9.66 2.34 9.53
CA LEU A 120 -9.15 3.23 8.48
C LEU A 120 -10.29 3.81 7.62
N ALA A 121 -11.30 3.02 7.27
CA ALA A 121 -12.47 3.49 6.53
C ALA A 121 -13.23 4.56 7.32
N ILE A 122 -13.51 4.30 8.60
CA ILE A 122 -14.24 5.25 9.45
C ILE A 122 -13.43 6.53 9.71
N LYS A 123 -12.13 6.45 10.02
CA LYS A 123 -11.29 7.66 10.14
C LYS A 123 -11.18 8.43 8.82
N GLY A 124 -11.21 7.75 7.68
CA GLY A 124 -11.29 8.37 6.34
C GLY A 124 -12.61 9.10 6.07
N LEU A 125 -13.74 8.55 6.54
CA LEU A 125 -15.07 9.14 6.40
C LEU A 125 -15.25 10.38 7.30
N ILE A 126 -14.85 10.31 8.57
CA ILE A 126 -14.83 11.47 9.49
C ILE A 126 -13.87 12.56 8.99
N GLY A 127 -12.71 12.18 8.45
CA GLY A 127 -11.80 13.12 7.80
C GLY A 127 -12.37 13.76 6.53
N SER A 128 -13.38 13.15 5.92
CA SER A 128 -14.06 13.64 4.72
C SER A 128 -15.26 14.53 5.04
N SER A 129 -16.07 14.20 6.06
CA SER A 129 -17.20 15.03 6.50
C SER A 129 -16.75 16.42 6.95
N LYS A 130 -15.59 16.53 7.60
CA LYS A 130 -14.99 17.82 8.00
C LYS A 130 -14.75 18.76 6.80
N ARG A 131 -14.47 18.22 5.60
CA ARG A 131 -14.39 19.01 4.35
C ARG A 131 -15.79 19.39 3.82
N VAL A 132 -16.76 18.46 3.84
CA VAL A 132 -18.14 18.72 3.40
C VAL A 132 -18.82 19.80 4.25
N LEU A 133 -18.67 19.71 5.58
CA LEU A 133 -19.20 20.68 6.54
C LEU A 133 -18.68 22.10 6.25
N SER A 134 -17.38 22.26 5.96
CA SER A 134 -16.79 23.58 5.65
C SER A 134 -17.34 24.26 4.39
N GLY A 135 -17.98 23.51 3.48
CA GLY A 135 -18.64 24.03 2.28
C GLY A 135 -20.16 24.09 2.37
N THR A 136 -20.77 23.57 3.43
CA THR A 136 -22.24 23.46 3.57
C THR A 136 -22.80 24.68 4.30
N LYS A 137 -23.95 25.19 3.83
CA LYS A 137 -24.65 26.38 4.39
C LYS A 137 -26.10 26.13 4.82
N ASN A 138 -26.55 24.89 4.82
CA ASN A 138 -27.91 24.50 5.20
C ASN A 138 -27.82 23.74 6.52
N GLU A 139 -28.46 24.29 7.55
CA GLU A 139 -28.33 23.81 8.92
C GLU A 139 -28.89 22.40 9.12
N ASP A 140 -29.95 22.01 8.39
CA ASP A 140 -30.51 20.66 8.44
C ASP A 140 -29.47 19.62 8.00
N LYS A 141 -28.79 19.86 6.87
CA LYS A 141 -27.69 19.01 6.37
C LYS A 141 -26.46 19.05 7.28
N ILE A 142 -26.13 20.21 7.86
CA ILE A 142 -25.04 20.30 8.85
C ILE A 142 -25.37 19.44 10.07
N THR A 143 -26.63 19.42 10.51
CA THR A 143 -27.10 18.64 11.66
C THR A 143 -27.10 17.15 11.35
N ALA A 144 -27.71 16.72 10.24
CA ALA A 144 -27.70 15.32 9.80
C ALA A 144 -26.27 14.76 9.60
N ILE A 145 -25.35 15.56 9.04
CA ILE A 145 -23.93 15.16 8.91
C ILE A 145 -23.26 15.08 10.29
N LYS A 146 -23.56 15.96 11.25
CA LYS A 146 -23.03 15.87 12.63
C LYS A 146 -23.53 14.60 13.34
N GLU A 147 -24.82 14.27 13.23
CA GLU A 147 -25.40 13.03 13.79
C GLU A 147 -24.73 11.78 13.19
N GLY A 148 -24.52 11.77 11.87
CA GLY A 148 -23.78 10.70 11.19
C GLY A 148 -22.31 10.63 11.63
N VAL A 149 -21.65 11.77 11.87
CA VAL A 149 -20.29 11.80 12.44
C VAL A 149 -20.27 11.22 13.85
N GLN A 150 -21.24 11.55 14.71
CA GLN A 150 -21.29 11.04 16.08
C GLN A 150 -21.38 9.51 16.10
N VAL A 151 -22.23 8.89 15.27
CA VAL A 151 -22.31 7.42 15.13
C VAL A 151 -20.97 6.80 14.74
N LEU A 152 -20.18 7.50 13.92
CA LEU A 152 -18.86 7.04 13.49
C LEU A 152 -17.75 7.29 14.53
N GLU A 153 -17.85 8.36 15.32
CA GLU A 153 -16.92 8.66 16.42
C GLU A 153 -17.21 7.72 17.62
N ASP A 154 -18.48 7.50 18.01
CA ASP A 154 -18.92 6.48 18.99
C ASP A 154 -18.39 5.07 18.67
N PHE A 155 -18.38 4.70 17.39
CA PHE A 155 -17.84 3.42 16.93
C PHE A 155 -16.33 3.32 17.13
N LEU A 156 -15.59 4.40 16.87
CA LEU A 156 -14.14 4.43 17.08
C LEU A 156 -13.76 4.41 18.55
N GLU A 157 -14.50 5.12 19.41
CA GLU A 157 -14.29 5.08 20.86
C GLU A 157 -14.47 3.67 21.41
N LYS A 158 -15.55 2.96 21.02
CA LYS A 158 -15.76 1.55 21.37
C LYS A 158 -14.65 0.66 20.83
N PHE A 159 -14.30 0.80 19.55
CA PHE A 159 -13.24 0.02 18.90
C PHE A 159 -11.88 0.16 19.62
N GLU A 160 -11.53 1.36 20.07
CA GLU A 160 -10.27 1.63 20.77
C GLU A 160 -10.32 1.22 22.25
N ALA A 161 -11.46 1.38 22.93
CA ALA A 161 -11.69 0.88 24.31
C ALA A 161 -11.68 -0.65 24.40
N GLU A 162 -12.33 -1.33 23.45
CA GLU A 162 -12.33 -2.79 23.30
C GLU A 162 -10.99 -3.34 22.74
N ASN A 163 -10.10 -2.45 22.27
CA ASN A 163 -8.78 -2.78 21.71
C ASN A 163 -8.85 -3.75 20.50
N ARG A 164 -9.93 -3.67 19.71
CA ARG A 164 -10.27 -4.57 18.59
C ARG A 164 -9.25 -4.61 17.45
N ILE A 165 -8.24 -3.72 17.47
CA ILE A 165 -7.09 -3.79 16.57
C ILE A 165 -6.23 -5.04 16.80
N LYS A 166 -6.28 -5.66 18.00
CA LYS A 166 -5.59 -6.92 18.30
C LYS A 166 -6.15 -8.11 17.53
N ASP A 167 -7.43 -8.08 17.18
CA ASP A 167 -8.10 -9.13 16.41
C ASP A 167 -7.79 -9.05 14.90
N ASN A 168 -6.90 -8.14 14.48
CA ASN A 168 -6.57 -7.93 13.08
C ASN A 168 -5.65 -9.03 12.52
N ARG A 169 -6.27 -10.05 11.93
CA ARG A 169 -5.62 -11.23 11.33
C ARG A 169 -4.89 -10.88 10.03
N ALA A 170 -3.72 -10.25 10.15
CA ALA A 170 -2.89 -9.81 9.03
C ALA A 170 -2.62 -10.95 8.01
N TYR A 171 -2.61 -10.61 6.73
CA TYR A 171 -2.44 -11.59 5.65
C TYR A 171 -0.98 -12.05 5.53
N LEU A 172 -0.78 -13.35 5.41
CA LEU A 172 0.51 -13.91 4.98
C LEU A 172 0.78 -13.54 3.52
N PRO A 173 2.02 -13.18 3.14
CA PRO A 173 2.38 -13.00 1.73
C PRO A 173 2.15 -14.28 0.94
N LEU A 174 1.64 -14.16 -0.30
CA LEU A 174 1.38 -15.30 -1.18
C LEU A 174 2.61 -16.24 -1.33
N ALA A 175 3.82 -15.67 -1.42
CA ALA A 175 5.10 -16.38 -1.52
C ALA A 175 5.55 -17.11 -0.22
N VAL A 176 4.77 -17.01 0.87
CA VAL A 176 4.90 -17.82 2.09
C VAL A 176 3.91 -18.99 2.02
N VAL A 177 2.66 -18.73 1.63
CA VAL A 177 1.59 -19.75 1.55
C VAL A 177 1.89 -20.80 0.47
N THR A 178 2.30 -20.35 -0.72
CA THR A 178 2.64 -21.21 -1.90
C THR A 178 3.91 -22.05 -1.76
N LYS A 179 4.49 -22.14 -0.55
CA LYS A 179 5.65 -22.99 -0.21
C LYS A 179 5.29 -24.15 0.72
N LEU A 180 4.00 -24.36 0.94
CA LEU A 180 3.41 -25.34 1.84
C LEU A 180 2.37 -26.17 1.07
N PRO A 181 1.93 -27.33 1.57
CA PRO A 181 0.96 -28.18 0.88
C PRO A 181 -0.37 -27.46 0.61
N ASP A 182 -0.96 -27.71 -0.55
CA ASP A 182 -2.25 -27.13 -0.96
C ASP A 182 -3.41 -27.57 -0.05
N PRO A 183 -4.47 -26.75 0.09
CA PRO A 183 -5.66 -27.09 0.86
C PRO A 183 -6.45 -28.25 0.26
N GLN A 184 -6.99 -29.09 1.15
CA GLN A 184 -7.97 -30.13 0.80
C GLN A 184 -9.42 -29.57 0.79
N GLU A 185 -9.67 -28.46 1.48
CA GLU A 185 -10.98 -27.76 1.46
C GLU A 185 -11.12 -26.96 0.16
N GLN A 186 -12.17 -27.27 -0.63
CA GLN A 186 -12.45 -26.59 -1.90
C GLN A 186 -12.57 -25.06 -1.75
N LEU A 187 -13.22 -24.58 -0.68
CA LEU A 187 -13.40 -23.14 -0.44
C LEU A 187 -12.08 -22.43 -0.10
N ALA A 188 -11.16 -23.10 0.61
CA ALA A 188 -9.82 -22.57 0.88
C ALA A 188 -8.94 -22.62 -0.39
N THR A 189 -9.11 -23.63 -1.24
CA THR A 189 -8.49 -23.69 -2.58
C THR A 189 -8.94 -22.48 -3.41
N GLU A 190 -10.24 -22.22 -3.45
CA GLU A 190 -10.82 -21.11 -4.20
C GLU A 190 -10.41 -19.73 -3.65
N PHE A 191 -10.29 -19.59 -2.33
CA PHE A 191 -9.73 -18.40 -1.70
C PHE A 191 -8.28 -18.14 -2.16
N LEU A 192 -7.46 -19.19 -2.29
CA LEU A 192 -6.08 -19.07 -2.78
C LEU A 192 -6.01 -18.80 -4.29
N GLU A 193 -6.91 -19.38 -5.10
CA GLU A 193 -7.09 -18.97 -6.51
C GLU A 193 -7.43 -17.47 -6.60
N ALA A 194 -8.35 -16.98 -5.77
CA ALA A 194 -8.76 -15.58 -5.74
C ALA A 194 -7.64 -14.64 -5.26
N TYR A 195 -6.86 -15.05 -4.25
CA TYR A 195 -5.77 -14.25 -3.67
C TYR A 195 -4.50 -14.24 -4.52
N GLY A 196 -4.17 -15.37 -5.15
CA GLY A 196 -3.04 -15.50 -6.08
C GLY A 196 -3.34 -15.07 -7.51
N GLY A 197 -4.61 -15.08 -7.91
CA GLY A 197 -5.06 -14.80 -9.28
C GLY A 197 -4.83 -13.37 -9.77
N SER A 198 -5.02 -13.18 -11.07
CA SER A 198 -4.62 -11.97 -11.83
C SER A 198 -5.23 -10.65 -11.32
N LYS A 199 -6.40 -10.67 -10.67
CA LYS A 199 -7.01 -9.46 -10.06
C LYS A 199 -6.40 -9.08 -8.72
N ALA A 200 -5.90 -10.03 -7.93
CA ALA A 200 -5.37 -9.76 -6.59
C ALA A 200 -3.84 -9.77 -6.54
N LYS A 201 -3.15 -10.68 -7.25
CA LYS A 201 -1.68 -10.77 -7.31
C LYS A 201 -0.99 -10.78 -5.92
N GLY A 202 -1.64 -11.32 -4.88
CA GLY A 202 -1.17 -11.27 -3.49
C GLY A 202 -1.43 -9.95 -2.74
N ASN A 203 -2.08 -8.95 -3.35
CA ASN A 203 -2.59 -7.75 -2.70
C ASN A 203 -4.00 -8.01 -2.13
N TYR A 204 -4.06 -8.38 -0.85
CA TYR A 204 -5.30 -8.75 -0.14
C TYR A 204 -6.42 -7.70 -0.20
N LYS A 205 -6.10 -6.43 -0.51
CA LYS A 205 -7.10 -5.35 -0.58
C LYS A 205 -8.15 -5.55 -1.68
N HIS A 206 -7.82 -6.28 -2.76
CA HIS A 206 -8.78 -6.60 -3.84
C HIS A 206 -9.86 -7.60 -3.38
N LEU A 207 -9.55 -8.47 -2.39
CA LEU A 207 -10.47 -9.46 -1.83
C LEU A 207 -11.75 -8.86 -1.20
N ARG A 208 -11.74 -7.55 -0.94
CA ARG A 208 -12.88 -6.79 -0.38
C ARG A 208 -14.01 -6.56 -1.38
N THR A 209 -13.74 -6.82 -2.66
CA THR A 209 -14.62 -6.64 -3.83
C THR A 209 -14.56 -7.86 -4.78
N MET A 210 -14.09 -8.98 -4.25
CA MET A 210 -14.10 -10.29 -4.90
C MET A 210 -14.89 -11.25 -4.01
N PHE A 211 -15.58 -12.20 -4.63
CA PHE A 211 -16.60 -13.03 -4.02
C PHE A 211 -16.34 -14.51 -4.37
N PRO A 212 -16.81 -15.48 -3.56
CA PRO A 212 -16.86 -16.87 -3.96
C PRO A 212 -17.73 -17.12 -5.20
N LYS A 213 -17.41 -18.16 -5.96
CA LYS A 213 -18.19 -18.65 -7.13
C LYS A 213 -19.61 -19.08 -6.76
N ALA A 214 -19.86 -19.36 -5.47
CA ALA A 214 -21.13 -19.84 -4.92
C ALA A 214 -21.91 -18.80 -4.08
N ASP A 215 -21.34 -17.63 -3.81
CA ASP A 215 -21.98 -16.53 -3.04
C ASP A 215 -21.45 -15.19 -3.57
N ASP A 216 -22.27 -14.45 -4.32
CA ASP A 216 -21.94 -13.12 -4.85
C ASP A 216 -22.20 -11.98 -3.87
N THR A 217 -22.61 -12.28 -2.64
CA THR A 217 -22.97 -11.30 -1.60
C THR A 217 -21.88 -11.10 -0.54
N THR A 218 -21.20 -12.18 -0.10
CA THR A 218 -20.14 -12.10 0.92
C THR A 218 -18.76 -11.99 0.27
N SER A 219 -18.06 -10.87 0.43
CA SER A 219 -16.70 -10.71 -0.09
C SER A 219 -15.66 -11.54 0.67
N TRP A 220 -14.57 -11.93 -0.01
CA TRP A 220 -13.55 -12.87 0.48
C TRP A 220 -12.89 -12.47 1.80
N ASP A 221 -12.76 -11.18 2.10
CA ASP A 221 -12.25 -10.69 3.39
C ASP A 221 -13.17 -11.09 4.56
N ILE A 222 -14.49 -11.03 4.37
CA ILE A 222 -15.50 -11.47 5.35
C ILE A 222 -15.51 -13.00 5.44
N VAL A 223 -15.54 -13.71 4.31
CA VAL A 223 -15.53 -15.20 4.29
C VAL A 223 -14.31 -15.74 5.03
N ARG A 224 -13.12 -15.21 4.73
CA ARG A 224 -11.88 -15.53 5.44
C ARG A 224 -11.99 -15.27 6.94
N ASN A 225 -12.49 -14.10 7.35
CA ASN A 225 -12.59 -13.77 8.77
C ASN A 225 -13.61 -14.64 9.51
N ARG A 226 -14.69 -15.09 8.86
CA ARG A 226 -15.61 -16.12 9.40
C ARG A 226 -14.90 -17.46 9.62
N GLN A 227 -14.19 -17.98 8.62
CA GLN A 227 -13.51 -19.28 8.72
C GLN A 227 -12.35 -19.25 9.73
N LEU A 228 -11.54 -18.18 9.74
CA LEU A 228 -10.48 -17.98 10.71
C LEU A 228 -10.99 -17.87 12.16
N SER A 229 -12.20 -17.36 12.39
CA SER A 229 -12.80 -17.34 13.74
C SER A 229 -13.07 -18.77 14.24
N LYS A 230 -13.70 -19.61 13.40
CA LYS A 230 -13.99 -21.02 13.75
C LYS A 230 -12.71 -21.81 14.05
N LEU A 231 -11.70 -21.69 13.18
CA LEU A 231 -10.42 -22.41 13.34
C LEU A 231 -9.68 -21.97 14.61
N LEU A 232 -9.68 -20.67 14.94
CA LEU A 232 -9.07 -20.17 16.17
C LEU A 232 -9.85 -20.59 17.43
N GLU A 233 -11.18 -20.69 17.35
CA GLU A 233 -12.00 -21.20 18.44
C GLU A 233 -11.75 -22.71 18.66
N GLN A 234 -11.68 -23.50 17.59
CA GLN A 234 -11.32 -24.92 17.64
C GLN A 234 -9.94 -25.14 18.27
N ILE A 235 -8.91 -24.46 17.76
CA ILE A 235 -7.53 -24.51 18.30
C ILE A 235 -7.49 -24.12 19.78
N LYS A 236 -8.32 -23.18 20.22
CA LYS A 236 -8.44 -22.78 21.62
C LYS A 236 -9.15 -23.85 22.47
N SER A 237 -10.19 -24.51 21.95
CA SER A 237 -10.93 -25.57 22.66
C SER A 237 -10.16 -26.89 22.77
N GLU A 238 -9.28 -27.18 21.82
CA GLU A 238 -8.43 -28.38 21.79
C GLU A 238 -7.05 -28.14 22.43
N GLU A 239 -6.77 -26.92 22.89
CA GLU A 239 -5.43 -26.43 23.29
C GLU A 239 -4.32 -26.76 22.26
N ALA A 240 -4.69 -26.78 20.98
CA ALA A 240 -3.90 -27.38 19.91
C ALA A 240 -2.60 -26.60 19.64
N LYS A 241 -1.48 -27.33 19.59
CA LYS A 241 -0.18 -26.77 19.20
C LYS A 241 -0.20 -26.44 17.71
N LEU A 242 0.19 -25.21 17.37
CA LEU A 242 0.29 -24.77 15.96
C LEU A 242 1.44 -25.45 15.20
N PHE A 243 2.47 -25.92 15.90
CA PHE A 243 3.61 -26.62 15.30
C PHE A 243 3.86 -27.91 16.05
N ASP A 244 4.22 -28.94 15.29
CA ASP A 244 4.78 -30.17 15.80
C ASP A 244 6.13 -29.91 16.51
N ALA A 245 6.44 -30.75 17.50
CA ALA A 245 7.60 -30.61 18.37
C ALA A 245 8.86 -31.28 17.82
N GLU A 246 8.73 -32.31 16.99
CA GLU A 246 9.87 -33.11 16.50
C GLU A 246 10.37 -32.63 15.13
N THR A 247 9.44 -32.40 14.20
CA THR A 247 9.71 -31.96 12.82
C THR A 247 9.79 -30.44 12.69
N GLY A 248 9.19 -29.71 13.63
CA GLY A 248 9.00 -28.25 13.56
C GLY A 248 8.01 -27.79 12.50
N ALA A 249 7.25 -28.70 11.88
CA ALA A 249 6.24 -28.38 10.87
C ALA A 249 4.96 -27.77 11.47
N PRO A 250 4.20 -26.97 10.71
CA PRO A 250 2.81 -26.62 11.06
C PRO A 250 1.96 -27.88 11.24
N THR A 251 1.07 -27.90 12.23
CA THR A 251 0.05 -28.96 12.38
C THR A 251 -1.11 -28.74 11.41
N ASP A 252 -1.96 -29.74 11.20
CA ASP A 252 -3.05 -29.67 10.21
C ASP A 252 -4.04 -28.50 10.45
N LEU A 253 -4.31 -28.17 11.72
CA LEU A 253 -5.10 -26.99 12.09
C LEU A 253 -4.36 -25.67 11.80
N HIS A 254 -3.03 -25.65 11.91
CA HIS A 254 -2.24 -24.48 11.52
C HIS A 254 -2.11 -24.36 10.00
N LEU A 255 -1.99 -25.46 9.26
CA LEU A 255 -2.06 -25.48 7.81
C LEU A 255 -3.39 -24.88 7.32
N GLN A 256 -4.52 -25.25 7.91
CA GLN A 256 -5.82 -24.63 7.60
C GLN A 256 -5.84 -23.12 7.83
N LEU A 257 -5.28 -22.60 8.95
CA LEU A 257 -5.12 -21.15 9.13
C LEU A 257 -4.25 -20.52 8.02
N ILE A 258 -3.20 -21.21 7.59
CA ILE A 258 -2.25 -20.74 6.56
C ILE A 258 -2.87 -20.78 5.16
N HIS A 259 -3.75 -21.74 4.86
CA HIS A 259 -4.56 -21.77 3.65
C HIS A 259 -5.51 -20.57 3.57
N TRP A 260 -6.07 -20.14 4.71
CA TRP A 260 -6.75 -18.85 4.87
C TRP A 260 -5.79 -17.64 4.98
N ALA A 261 -4.55 -17.78 4.49
CA ALA A 261 -3.48 -16.79 4.49
C ALA A 261 -3.26 -16.11 5.85
N TYR A 262 -3.20 -16.89 6.93
CA TYR A 262 -2.98 -16.39 8.30
C TYR A 262 -2.04 -17.27 9.13
N SER A 263 -1.32 -16.67 10.07
CA SER A 263 -0.61 -17.41 11.13
C SER A 263 -0.49 -16.52 12.37
N PRO A 264 -0.86 -17.00 13.57
CA PRO A 264 -0.54 -16.34 14.83
C PRO A 264 0.97 -16.25 15.12
N GLN A 265 1.79 -17.06 14.44
CA GLN A 265 3.24 -17.15 14.61
C GLN A 265 3.94 -17.07 13.24
N PRO A 266 3.89 -15.90 12.56
CA PRO A 266 4.36 -15.78 11.17
C PRO A 266 5.88 -15.93 11.05
N ASP A 267 6.66 -15.54 12.06
CA ASP A 267 8.13 -15.61 11.99
C ASP A 267 8.67 -17.03 12.21
N LYS A 268 8.03 -17.82 13.07
CA LYS A 268 8.33 -19.26 13.19
C LYS A 268 7.99 -20.01 11.89
N LEU A 269 6.91 -19.59 11.20
CA LEU A 269 6.56 -20.15 9.89
C LEU A 269 7.61 -19.83 8.81
N LYS A 270 8.13 -18.59 8.77
CA LYS A 270 9.25 -18.22 7.88
C LYS A 270 10.49 -19.08 8.16
N GLN A 271 10.86 -19.24 9.43
CA GLN A 271 12.00 -20.07 9.84
C GLN A 271 11.83 -21.54 9.36
N TYR A 272 10.65 -22.13 9.53
CA TYR A 272 10.37 -23.47 9.01
C TYR A 272 10.56 -23.56 7.49
N ILE A 273 9.99 -22.63 6.73
CA ILE A 273 10.12 -22.56 5.26
C ILE A 273 11.59 -22.38 4.83
N GLU A 274 12.39 -21.62 5.57
CA GLU A 274 13.82 -21.55 5.33
C GLU A 274 14.55 -22.89 5.56
N THR A 275 14.13 -23.69 6.54
CA THR A 275 14.71 -25.04 6.73
C THR A 275 14.30 -26.01 5.62
N LEU A 276 13.09 -25.89 5.05
CA LEU A 276 12.69 -26.65 3.87
C LEU A 276 13.56 -26.29 2.65
N ALA A 277 13.77 -24.99 2.39
CA ALA A 277 14.64 -24.52 1.32
C ALA A 277 16.09 -25.00 1.49
N LYS A 278 16.61 -25.03 2.73
CA LYS A 278 17.97 -25.53 3.04
C LYS A 278 18.08 -27.07 2.92
N LYS A 279 16.98 -27.81 3.04
CA LYS A 279 16.91 -29.28 2.83
C LYS A 279 16.74 -29.68 1.36
N THR A 280 16.33 -28.76 0.49
CA THR A 280 16.13 -29.00 -0.94
C THR A 280 17.30 -28.41 -1.74
N PRO A 281 18.37 -29.15 -2.02
CA PRO A 281 19.52 -28.61 -2.74
C PRO A 281 19.12 -28.25 -4.17
N GLU A 282 19.13 -26.96 -4.50
CA GLU A 282 19.02 -26.52 -5.89
C GLU A 282 20.10 -27.21 -6.73
N LYS A 283 19.69 -27.91 -7.80
CA LYS A 283 20.62 -28.43 -8.82
C LYS A 283 21.22 -27.26 -9.59
N ARG A 284 22.22 -26.61 -8.99
CA ARG A 284 23.02 -25.56 -9.61
C ARG A 284 23.75 -26.18 -10.80
N LYS A 285 23.23 -25.92 -12.00
CA LYS A 285 23.72 -26.48 -13.27
C LYS A 285 25.13 -25.92 -13.54
N GLN A 286 26.17 -26.67 -13.12
CA GLN A 286 27.53 -26.40 -13.55
C GLN A 286 27.63 -26.74 -15.04
N GLU A 287 27.50 -25.72 -15.89
CA GLU A 287 27.79 -25.86 -17.31
C GLU A 287 29.31 -25.91 -17.49
N SER A 288 29.80 -27.07 -17.91
CA SER A 288 31.21 -27.36 -18.13
C SER A 288 31.74 -26.63 -19.38
N SER A 289 32.65 -25.67 -19.17
CA SER A 289 33.47 -25.10 -20.23
C SER A 289 34.93 -25.51 -20.04
N SER A 290 35.33 -26.60 -20.71
CA SER A 290 36.69 -27.12 -20.70
C SER A 290 37.49 -26.62 -21.91
N SER A 291 38.53 -25.82 -21.66
CA SER A 291 39.60 -25.50 -22.62
C SER A 291 40.87 -25.15 -21.85
N ALA A 292 42.04 -25.63 -22.30
CA ALA A 292 43.25 -25.69 -21.47
C ALA A 292 44.53 -25.19 -22.16
N SER A 293 45.41 -24.58 -21.36
CA SER A 293 46.85 -24.35 -21.54
C SER A 293 47.35 -23.71 -20.22
N ASP A 294 48.26 -24.27 -19.40
CA ASP A 294 49.68 -24.63 -19.67
C ASP A 294 50.53 -23.38 -19.98
N SER A 295 51.66 -23.07 -19.33
CA SER A 295 52.54 -23.77 -18.35
C SER A 295 53.01 -22.76 -17.23
N SER A 296 53.96 -22.92 -16.29
CA SER A 296 54.89 -23.95 -15.75
C SER A 296 55.61 -23.43 -14.46
N ALA A 297 56.46 -24.26 -13.82
CA ALA A 297 57.70 -23.90 -13.07
C ALA A 297 57.67 -23.37 -11.59
N THR A 298 57.63 -24.32 -10.66
CA THR A 298 58.52 -24.51 -9.47
C THR A 298 59.45 -23.40 -8.92
N SER A 299 59.43 -23.22 -7.58
CA SER A 299 60.62 -23.28 -6.70
C SER A 299 60.25 -23.63 -5.23
N GLN A 300 61.22 -23.96 -4.38
CA GLN A 300 61.07 -24.48 -3.01
C GLN A 300 61.29 -23.43 -1.89
N ASP A 301 60.99 -23.86 -0.64
CA ASP A 301 61.51 -23.35 0.65
C ASP A 301 61.10 -21.92 1.10
N SER A 302 61.02 -21.59 2.41
CA SER A 302 61.14 -22.38 3.65
C SER A 302 60.51 -21.65 4.85
N ASP A 303 60.05 -22.42 5.84
CA ASP A 303 59.86 -22.07 7.27
C ASP A 303 58.94 -20.90 7.71
N GLY A 304 58.38 -21.00 8.93
CA GLY A 304 57.64 -19.89 9.57
C GLY A 304 56.44 -20.25 10.46
N GLU A 305 56.66 -20.96 11.57
CA GLU A 305 55.66 -20.99 12.67
C GLU A 305 55.65 -19.67 13.47
N ASP A 306 54.45 -19.10 13.75
CA ASP A 306 54.03 -18.75 15.12
C ASP A 306 52.49 -18.54 15.22
N LYS A 307 51.92 -18.76 16.41
CA LYS A 307 50.55 -18.41 16.82
C LYS A 307 50.50 -17.91 18.29
N PRO A 308 50.53 -16.59 18.53
CA PRO A 308 50.22 -16.04 19.85
C PRO A 308 48.70 -16.00 20.16
N LYS A 309 48.33 -16.81 21.15
CA LYS A 309 46.99 -17.05 21.71
C LYS A 309 46.21 -15.80 22.17
N ARG A 310 44.87 -15.92 22.13
CA ARG A 310 43.88 -15.12 22.90
C ARG A 310 44.34 -14.83 24.35
N LYS A 311 43.99 -13.65 24.87
CA LYS A 311 43.74 -13.44 26.32
C LYS A 311 42.36 -12.83 26.55
N LYS A 312 41.59 -13.40 27.48
CA LYS A 312 40.45 -12.71 28.11
C LYS A 312 41.00 -11.60 29.02
N LYS A 313 40.25 -10.52 29.22
CA LYS A 313 40.29 -9.74 30.47
C LYS A 313 39.02 -10.04 31.27
N ARG A 314 39.09 -9.84 32.58
CA ARG A 314 38.09 -10.23 33.60
C ARG A 314 37.29 -9.01 34.05
N GLU A 315 36.13 -9.25 34.66
CA GLU A 315 35.37 -8.23 35.39
C GLU A 315 36.17 -7.66 36.58
N GLU A 316 35.87 -6.40 36.88
CA GLU A 316 35.92 -5.73 38.20
C GLU A 316 34.76 -4.73 38.22
#